data_AF-A0A8C5WQ10-F1
#
_entry.id   AF-A0A8C5WQ10-F1
#
_cell.length_a   1.000
_cell.length_b   1.000
_cell.length_c   1.000
_cell.angle_alpha   90.00
_cell.angle_beta   90.00
_cell.angle_gamma   90.00
#
_symmetry.space_group_name_H-M   'P 1'
#
loop_
_entity.id
_entity.type
_entity.pdbx_description
1 polymer ?
#
loop_
_entity_poly.entity_id
_entity_poly.type
_entity_poly.pdbx_seq_one_letter_code
_entity_poly.pdbx_strand_id
1 'polypeptide(L)'
;MSGSIASYDQLVKQVEALKKENTHLRQELEDNSNHLSKLENETSDMKVVLKHLQGKLEQEAKVMVSSGQMEVLDQLKGEWEVYILKTIFKSEVTMKIAFHMDRLHHSSHWETGSLREKGCFLLGEIEKEEKEKLWYYTQLQSLSKRLDELPHVETFSMQMDLIRQQLEFEAQHIRTLMEERFGTTDEMVQRAQVRTGRRKVKERSGSVAKSLSLSIKRSAVRQFKSLAPRNGVSSCYLSQLLPT
;
A
#
# COMPACT_ATOMS: atom_id res chain seq x y z
N MET A 1 38.01 76.58 -25.94
CA MET A 1 37.11 76.38 -24.78
C MET A 1 36.54 77.74 -24.40
N SER A 2 35.39 78.11 -24.94
CA SER A 2 34.77 79.42 -24.67
C SER A 2 33.97 79.32 -23.38
N GLY A 3 34.64 79.54 -22.25
CA GLY A 3 33.93 79.81 -21.00
C GLY A 3 33.20 81.13 -21.15
N SER A 4 31.88 81.08 -21.41
CA SER A 4 31.03 82.25 -21.28
C SER A 4 31.09 82.65 -19.80
N ILE A 5 31.75 83.78 -19.52
CA ILE A 5 31.75 84.38 -18.19
C ILE A 5 30.30 84.66 -17.86
N ALA A 6 29.77 83.99 -16.82
CA ALA A 6 28.43 84.20 -16.35
C ALA A 6 28.26 85.69 -16.03
N SER A 7 27.22 86.31 -16.61
CA SER A 7 26.94 87.72 -16.34
C SER A 7 26.67 87.91 -14.85
N TYR A 8 27.06 89.05 -14.29
CA TYR A 8 26.87 89.37 -12.88
C TYR A 8 25.42 89.09 -12.41
N ASP A 9 24.42 89.43 -13.24
CA ASP A 9 23.01 89.18 -12.95
C ASP A 9 22.65 87.68 -12.83
N GLN A 10 23.32 86.81 -13.60
CA GLN A 10 23.10 85.36 -13.51
C GLN A 10 23.68 84.80 -12.20
N LEU A 11 24.85 85.30 -11.78
CA LEU A 11 25.46 84.91 -10.50
C LEU A 11 24.61 85.38 -9.31
N VAL A 12 24.05 86.59 -9.36
CA VAL A 12 23.15 87.09 -8.31
C VAL A 12 21.90 86.20 -8.20
N LYS A 13 21.25 85.87 -9.32
CA LYS A 13 20.08 84.96 -9.33
C LYS A 13 20.43 83.57 -8.78
N GLN A 14 21.61 83.05 -9.12
CA GLN A 14 22.06 81.75 -8.60
C GLN A 14 22.33 81.80 -7.10
N VAL A 15 22.94 82.87 -6.59
CA VAL A 15 23.14 83.06 -5.14
C VAL A 15 21.82 83.18 -4.40
N GLU A 16 20.83 83.87 -4.97
CA GLU A 16 19.48 83.95 -4.38
C GLU A 16 18.77 82.59 -4.37
N ALA A 17 18.86 81.82 -5.46
CA ALA A 17 18.32 80.46 -5.52
C ALA A 17 18.99 79.55 -4.48
N LEU A 18 20.32 79.57 -4.42
CA LEU A 18 21.09 78.81 -3.43
C LEU A 18 20.78 79.24 -1.99
N LYS A 19 20.54 80.53 -1.73
CA LYS A 19 20.12 81.00 -0.41
C LYS A 19 18.76 80.44 -0.02
N LYS A 20 17.79 80.47 -0.94
CA LYS A 20 16.45 79.89 -0.72
C LYS A 20 16.53 78.38 -0.48
N GLU A 21 17.32 77.68 -1.27
CA GLU A 21 17.56 76.25 -1.09
C GLU A 21 18.25 75.97 0.25
N ASN A 22 19.24 76.75 0.65
CA ASN A 22 19.92 76.59 1.94
C ASN A 22 18.97 76.84 3.13
N THR A 23 18.06 77.81 3.02
CA THR A 23 17.02 78.02 4.04
C THR A 23 16.03 76.88 4.10
N HIS A 24 15.63 76.32 2.95
CA HIS A 24 14.74 75.18 2.87
C HIS A 24 15.37 73.92 3.50
N LEU A 25 16.62 73.61 3.11
CA LEU A 25 17.37 72.47 3.65
C LEU A 25 17.58 72.58 5.16
N ARG A 26 17.79 73.80 5.69
CA ARG A 26 17.88 74.01 7.15
C ARG A 26 16.55 73.72 7.86
N GLN A 27 15.43 74.10 7.26
CA GLN A 27 14.12 73.80 7.82
C GLN A 27 13.86 72.29 7.80
N GLU A 28 14.15 71.61 6.69
CA GLU A 28 14.01 70.15 6.60
C GLU A 28 14.90 69.41 7.59
N LEU A 29 16.13 69.88 7.81
CA LEU A 29 17.03 69.31 8.82
C LEU A 29 16.48 69.48 10.24
N GLU A 30 15.88 70.64 10.54
CA GLU A 30 15.25 70.91 11.83
C GLU A 30 14.02 70.00 12.04
N ASP A 31 13.16 69.90 11.03
CA ASP A 31 11.98 69.01 11.08
C ASP A 31 12.40 67.55 11.28
N ASN A 32 13.44 67.09 10.56
CA ASN A 32 14.01 65.76 10.73
C ASN A 32 14.62 65.54 12.13
N SER A 33 15.31 66.54 12.69
CA SER A 33 15.84 66.49 14.05
C SER A 33 14.71 66.31 15.08
N ASN A 34 13.62 67.06 14.93
CA ASN A 34 12.45 66.95 15.78
C ASN A 34 11.77 65.58 15.67
N HIS A 35 11.65 65.04 14.45
CA HIS A 35 11.12 63.71 14.22
C HIS A 35 11.99 62.61 14.87
N LEU A 36 13.32 62.71 14.77
CA LEU A 36 14.23 61.76 15.41
C LEU A 36 14.10 61.80 16.94
N SER A 37 14.05 63.00 17.54
CA SER A 37 13.84 63.14 18.98
C SER A 37 12.54 62.49 19.45
N LYS A 38 11.46 62.62 18.67
CA LYS A 38 10.19 61.93 18.98
C LYS A 38 10.33 60.41 18.94
N LEU A 39 10.99 59.86 17.91
CA LEU A 39 11.23 58.41 17.81
C LEU A 39 12.12 57.89 18.94
N GLU A 40 13.12 58.65 19.38
CA GLU A 40 13.96 58.33 20.53
C GLU A 40 13.16 58.26 21.83
N ASN A 41 12.22 59.17 22.02
CA ASN A 41 11.30 59.18 23.16
C ASN A 41 10.36 57.96 23.12
N GLU A 42 9.71 57.71 21.98
CA GLU A 42 8.82 56.54 21.80
C GLU A 42 9.57 55.21 22.01
N THR A 43 10.82 55.13 21.56
CA THR A 43 11.70 53.97 21.77
C THR A 43 12.05 53.79 23.25
N SER A 44 12.29 54.89 23.96
CA SER A 44 12.56 54.88 25.40
C SER A 44 11.33 54.43 26.20
N ASP A 45 10.15 54.93 25.85
CA ASP A 45 8.88 54.51 26.47
C ASP A 45 8.62 53.01 26.24
N MET A 46 8.82 52.52 25.01
CA MET A 46 8.68 51.10 24.70
C MET A 46 9.67 50.24 25.50
N LYS A 47 10.91 50.71 25.70
CA LYS A 47 11.90 50.03 26.54
C LYS A 47 11.42 49.89 27.99
N VAL A 48 10.73 50.89 28.53
CA VAL A 48 10.12 50.81 29.87
C VAL A 48 9.01 49.77 29.89
N VAL A 49 8.12 49.78 28.89
CA VAL A 49 7.04 48.79 28.77
C VAL A 49 7.59 47.36 28.68
N LEU A 50 8.63 47.14 27.89
CA LEU A 50 9.26 45.83 27.75
C LEU A 50 9.88 45.34 29.08
N LYS A 51 10.56 46.23 29.81
CA LYS A 51 11.08 45.88 31.15
C LYS A 51 9.97 45.50 32.12
N HIS A 52 8.85 46.22 32.09
CA HIS A 52 7.68 45.90 32.93
C HIS A 52 7.07 44.55 32.58
N LEU A 53 6.90 44.25 31.29
CA LEU A 53 6.40 42.96 30.82
C LEU A 53 7.35 41.82 31.18
N GLN A 54 8.66 42.03 31.02
CA GLN A 54 9.68 41.07 31.46
C GLN A 54 9.55 40.78 32.97
N GLY A 55 9.45 41.82 33.80
CA GLY A 55 9.26 41.65 35.24
C GLY A 55 7.99 40.88 35.59
N LYS A 56 6.88 41.15 34.89
CA LYS A 56 5.63 40.39 35.05
C LYS A 56 5.80 38.90 34.72
N LEU A 57 6.45 38.58 33.60
CA LEU A 57 6.73 37.21 33.19
C LEU A 57 7.63 36.48 34.21
N GLU A 58 8.64 37.16 34.74
CA GLU A 58 9.51 36.59 35.78
C GLU A 58 8.75 36.32 37.09
N GLN A 59 7.84 37.21 37.49
CA GLN A 59 6.96 36.98 38.64
C GLN A 59 6.01 35.81 38.40
N GLU A 60 5.39 35.74 37.22
CA GLU A 60 4.49 34.64 36.86
C GLU A 60 5.24 33.29 36.83
N ALA A 61 6.46 33.25 36.29
CA ALA A 61 7.32 32.08 36.35
C ALA A 61 7.63 31.67 37.80
N LYS A 62 7.93 32.63 38.68
CA LYS A 62 8.17 32.37 40.10
C LYS A 62 6.92 31.85 40.81
N VAL A 63 5.74 32.37 40.46
CA VAL A 63 4.44 31.89 40.98
C VAL A 63 4.16 30.47 40.48
N MET A 64 4.38 30.16 39.20
CA MET A 64 4.22 28.81 38.66
C MET A 64 5.14 27.78 39.34
N VAL A 65 6.36 28.18 39.70
CA VAL A 65 7.29 27.32 40.45
C VAL A 65 6.86 27.15 41.91
N SER A 66 6.52 28.24 42.61
CA SER A 66 6.14 28.19 44.04
C SER A 66 4.77 27.56 44.31
N SER A 67 3.86 27.58 43.32
CA SER A 67 2.55 26.93 43.39
C SER A 67 2.56 25.45 43.00
N GLY A 68 3.71 24.90 42.58
CA GLY A 68 3.84 23.50 42.16
C GLY A 68 3.21 23.21 40.79
N GLN A 69 2.73 24.23 40.05
CA GLN A 69 2.16 24.04 38.71
C GLN A 69 3.18 23.46 37.71
N MET A 70 4.47 23.78 37.88
CA MET A 70 5.56 23.19 37.09
C MET A 70 5.65 21.67 37.28
N GLU A 71 5.48 21.18 38.50
CA GLU A 71 5.59 19.76 38.84
C GLU A 71 4.42 18.97 38.24
N VAL A 72 3.20 19.53 38.24
CA VAL A 72 2.02 18.93 37.59
C VAL A 72 2.20 18.83 36.08
N LEU A 73 2.78 19.87 35.45
CA LEU A 73 3.07 19.86 34.01
C LEU A 73 4.15 18.84 33.64
N ASP A 74 5.23 18.72 34.43
CA ASP A 74 6.27 17.71 34.21
C ASP A 74 5.73 16.28 34.43
N GLN A 75 4.81 16.10 35.38
CA GLN A 75 4.18 14.80 35.64
C GLN A 75 3.29 14.37 34.47
N LEU A 76 2.47 15.30 33.94
CA LEU A 76 1.69 15.06 32.73
C LEU A 76 2.60 14.83 31.51
N LYS A 77 3.67 15.62 31.34
CA LYS A 77 4.63 15.45 30.25
C LYS A 77 5.27 14.06 30.27
N GLY A 78 5.67 13.55 31.44
CA GLY A 78 6.16 12.19 31.60
C GLY A 78 5.14 11.12 31.22
N GLU A 79 3.86 11.30 31.59
CA GLU A 79 2.77 10.39 31.17
C GLU A 79 2.57 10.40 29.65
N TRP A 80 2.58 11.57 29.02
CA TRP A 80 2.48 11.71 27.57
C TRP A 80 3.69 11.13 26.84
N GLU A 81 4.90 11.31 27.34
CA GLU A 81 6.13 10.74 26.76
C GLU A 81 6.09 9.20 26.81
N VAL A 82 5.64 8.61 27.92
CA VAL A 82 5.46 7.15 28.03
C VAL A 82 4.35 6.66 27.09
N TYR A 83 3.24 7.38 26.97
CA TYR A 83 2.15 7.03 26.05
C TYR A 83 2.59 7.10 24.58
N ILE A 84 3.35 8.13 24.21
CA ILE A 84 3.91 8.31 22.87
C ILE A 84 4.95 7.22 22.58
N LEU A 85 5.90 6.95 23.48
CA LEU A 85 6.88 5.87 23.30
C LEU A 85 6.21 4.50 23.20
N LYS A 86 5.17 4.24 24.00
CA LYS A 86 4.37 3.01 23.92
C LYS A 86 3.62 2.91 22.59
N THR A 87 3.12 4.03 22.07
CA THR A 87 2.42 4.10 20.79
C THR A 87 3.39 3.94 19.61
N ILE A 88 4.55 4.61 19.66
CA ILE A 88 5.62 4.49 18.67
C ILE A 88 6.16 3.07 18.67
N PHE A 89 6.52 2.50 19.82
CA PHE A 89 7.02 1.12 19.92
C PHE A 89 5.97 0.09 19.47
N LYS A 90 4.70 0.27 19.86
CA LYS A 90 3.60 -0.54 19.31
C LYS A 90 3.50 -0.39 17.80
N SER A 91 3.52 0.84 17.28
CA SER A 91 3.40 1.11 15.84
C SER A 91 4.59 0.56 15.06
N GLU A 92 5.80 0.60 15.62
CA GLU A 92 7.02 0.13 14.97
C GLU A 92 7.12 -1.39 14.99
N VAL A 93 6.72 -2.06 16.07
CA VAL A 93 6.57 -3.52 16.11
C VAL A 93 5.45 -3.96 15.16
N THR A 94 4.32 -3.26 15.15
CA THR A 94 3.19 -3.55 14.25
C THR A 94 3.59 -3.31 12.79
N MET A 95 4.35 -2.27 12.47
CA MET A 95 4.90 -1.96 11.15
C MET A 95 5.97 -2.96 10.71
N LYS A 96 6.87 -3.39 11.59
CA LYS A 96 7.88 -4.42 11.27
C LYS A 96 7.24 -5.78 11.02
N ILE A 97 6.23 -6.14 11.80
CA ILE A 97 5.41 -7.36 11.59
C ILE A 97 4.60 -7.22 10.30
N ALA A 98 3.93 -6.10 10.07
CA ALA A 98 3.16 -5.83 8.86
C ALA A 98 4.07 -5.85 7.63
N PHE A 99 5.27 -5.25 7.67
CA PHE A 99 6.23 -5.25 6.57
C PHE A 99 6.83 -6.63 6.29
N HIS A 100 7.09 -7.44 7.32
CA HIS A 100 7.49 -8.83 7.11
C HIS A 100 6.35 -9.69 6.57
N MET A 101 5.12 -9.49 7.07
CA MET A 101 3.93 -10.17 6.56
C MET A 101 3.62 -9.75 5.13
N ASP A 102 3.78 -8.47 4.80
CA ASP A 102 3.55 -7.89 3.48
C ASP A 102 4.67 -8.26 2.50
N ARG A 103 5.92 -8.40 2.96
CA ARG A 103 7.02 -8.98 2.17
C ARG A 103 6.81 -10.46 1.87
N LEU A 104 6.30 -11.23 2.84
CA LEU A 104 5.88 -12.63 2.64
C LEU A 104 4.65 -12.72 1.73
N HIS A 105 3.69 -11.80 1.85
CA HIS A 105 2.50 -11.74 1.00
C HIS A 105 2.84 -11.32 -0.42
N HIS A 106 3.61 -10.24 -0.61
CA HIS A 106 4.05 -9.77 -1.93
C HIS A 106 4.90 -10.84 -2.61
N SER A 107 5.90 -11.43 -1.93
CA SER A 107 6.70 -12.53 -2.50
C SER A 107 5.85 -13.73 -2.94
N SER A 108 4.72 -13.96 -2.29
CA SER A 108 3.77 -15.02 -2.69
C SER A 108 2.77 -14.54 -3.76
N HIS A 109 2.41 -13.25 -3.77
CA HIS A 109 1.33 -12.62 -4.54
C HIS A 109 1.75 -12.23 -5.96
N TRP A 110 2.97 -11.71 -6.19
CA TRP A 110 3.44 -11.38 -7.55
C TRP A 110 3.70 -12.64 -8.39
N GLU A 111 4.06 -13.77 -7.76
CA GLU A 111 4.14 -15.08 -8.42
C GLU A 111 2.76 -15.75 -8.58
N THR A 112 1.82 -15.58 -7.64
CA THR A 112 0.49 -16.20 -7.76
C THR A 112 -0.49 -15.43 -8.65
N GLY A 113 -0.39 -14.10 -8.80
CA GLY A 113 -1.35 -13.33 -9.61
C GLY A 113 -1.37 -13.72 -11.09
N SER A 114 -0.19 -13.69 -11.74
CA SER A 114 -0.05 -14.06 -13.17
C SER A 114 -0.31 -15.54 -13.44
N LEU A 115 0.07 -16.43 -12.51
CA LEU A 115 -0.19 -17.87 -12.62
C LEU A 115 -1.63 -18.27 -12.31
N ARG A 116 -2.35 -17.50 -11.48
CA ARG A 116 -3.75 -17.76 -11.11
C ARG A 116 -4.70 -17.31 -12.22
N GLU A 117 -4.43 -16.18 -12.86
CA GLU A 117 -5.22 -15.71 -14.01
C GLU A 117 -5.04 -16.63 -15.23
N LYS A 118 -3.79 -16.95 -15.59
CA LYS A 118 -3.48 -17.96 -16.63
C LYS A 118 -4.02 -19.34 -16.24
N GLY A 119 -3.99 -19.69 -14.95
CA GLY A 119 -4.54 -20.94 -14.43
C GLY A 119 -6.07 -21.02 -14.51
N CYS A 120 -6.78 -19.92 -14.29
CA CYS A 120 -8.23 -19.84 -14.44
C CYS A 120 -8.65 -19.92 -15.91
N PHE A 121 -7.92 -19.25 -16.81
CA PHE A 121 -8.16 -19.32 -18.26
C PHE A 121 -7.97 -20.75 -18.79
N LEU A 122 -6.82 -21.37 -18.51
CA LEU A 122 -6.53 -22.75 -18.91
C LEU A 122 -7.51 -23.76 -18.31
N LEU A 123 -7.97 -23.54 -17.07
CA LEU A 123 -8.99 -24.38 -16.45
C LEU A 123 -10.34 -24.25 -17.17
N GLY A 124 -10.70 -23.05 -17.60
CA GLY A 124 -11.91 -22.80 -18.39
C GLY A 124 -11.85 -23.44 -19.79
N GLU A 125 -10.71 -23.38 -20.46
CA GLU A 125 -10.49 -24.08 -21.74
C GLU A 125 -10.59 -25.60 -21.57
N ILE A 126 -9.99 -26.16 -20.52
CA ILE A 126 -10.09 -27.60 -20.19
C ILE A 126 -11.54 -27.98 -19.88
N GLU A 127 -12.28 -27.17 -19.11
CA GLU A 127 -13.69 -27.46 -18.80
C GLU A 127 -14.57 -27.45 -20.05
N LYS A 128 -14.31 -26.52 -20.97
CA LYS A 128 -14.99 -26.46 -22.27
C LYS A 128 -14.66 -27.68 -23.13
N GLU A 129 -13.39 -28.09 -23.17
CA GLU A 129 -12.91 -29.29 -23.86
C GLU A 129 -13.61 -30.55 -23.32
N GLU A 130 -13.74 -30.69 -22.00
CA GLU A 130 -14.41 -31.83 -21.36
C GLU A 130 -15.93 -31.86 -21.62
N LYS A 131 -16.58 -30.69 -21.69
CA LYS A 131 -17.99 -30.60 -22.10
C LYS A 131 -18.20 -31.05 -23.54
N GLU A 132 -17.29 -30.69 -24.44
CA GLU A 132 -17.34 -31.11 -25.84
C GLU A 132 -17.13 -32.63 -25.98
N LYS A 133 -16.17 -33.20 -25.24
CA LYS A 133 -15.97 -34.66 -25.18
C LYS A 133 -17.20 -35.39 -24.66
N LEU A 134 -17.83 -34.87 -23.60
CA LEU A 134 -19.04 -35.46 -23.05
C LEU A 134 -20.18 -35.48 -24.09
N TRP A 135 -20.27 -34.45 -24.93
CA TRP A 135 -21.21 -34.43 -26.05
C TRP A 135 -20.93 -35.57 -27.04
N TYR A 136 -19.68 -35.75 -27.50
CA TYR A 136 -19.31 -36.87 -28.39
C TYR A 136 -19.59 -38.24 -27.75
N TYR A 137 -19.26 -38.43 -26.47
CA TYR A 137 -19.57 -39.68 -25.75
C TYR A 137 -21.07 -39.96 -25.66
N THR A 138 -21.89 -38.92 -25.46
CA THR A 138 -23.35 -39.05 -25.44
C THR A 138 -23.88 -39.48 -26.82
N GLN A 139 -23.34 -38.91 -27.90
CA GLN A 139 -23.71 -39.32 -29.27
C GLN A 139 -23.31 -40.78 -29.54
N LEU A 140 -22.09 -41.18 -29.17
CA LEU A 140 -21.61 -42.56 -29.32
C LEU A 140 -22.44 -43.55 -28.49
N GLN A 141 -22.82 -43.19 -27.26
CA GLN A 141 -23.67 -44.02 -26.41
C GLN A 141 -25.06 -44.20 -27.02
N SER A 142 -25.63 -43.15 -27.60
CA SER A 142 -26.91 -43.21 -28.32
C SER A 142 -26.85 -44.14 -29.52
N LEU A 143 -25.79 -44.05 -30.34
CA LEU A 143 -25.58 -44.95 -31.48
C LEU A 143 -25.35 -46.41 -31.04
N SER A 144 -24.56 -46.65 -29.98
CA SER A 144 -24.36 -47.99 -29.41
C SER A 144 -25.67 -48.59 -28.95
N LYS A 145 -26.49 -47.83 -28.23
CA LYS A 145 -27.80 -48.30 -27.75
C LYS A 145 -28.73 -48.64 -28.91
N ARG A 146 -28.75 -47.81 -29.96
CA ARG A 146 -29.51 -48.11 -31.19
C ARG A 146 -29.00 -49.36 -31.91
N LEU A 147 -27.71 -49.64 -31.84
CA LEU A 147 -27.10 -50.85 -32.40
C LEU A 147 -27.51 -52.11 -31.60
N ASP A 148 -27.58 -52.00 -30.28
CA ASP A 148 -27.97 -53.07 -29.35
C ASP A 148 -29.48 -53.38 -29.38
N GLU A 149 -30.30 -52.35 -29.63
CA GLU A 149 -31.77 -52.45 -29.74
C GLU A 149 -32.27 -52.89 -31.13
N LEU A 150 -31.37 -53.06 -32.11
CA LEU A 150 -31.74 -53.62 -33.41
C LEU A 150 -32.32 -55.03 -33.21
N PRO A 151 -33.50 -55.34 -33.79
CA PRO A 151 -34.15 -56.63 -33.60
C PRO A 151 -33.18 -57.78 -33.89
N HIS A 152 -32.92 -58.59 -32.86
CA HIS A 152 -32.00 -59.74 -32.89
C HIS A 152 -32.58 -60.96 -33.63
N VAL A 153 -33.52 -60.72 -34.57
CA VAL A 153 -34.23 -61.79 -35.27
C VAL A 153 -33.26 -62.44 -36.25
N GLU A 154 -33.12 -63.76 -36.17
CA GLU A 154 -32.26 -64.65 -36.96
C GLU A 154 -32.60 -64.70 -38.48
N THR A 155 -33.13 -63.62 -39.05
CA THR A 155 -33.35 -63.48 -40.48
C THR A 155 -32.58 -62.27 -40.98
N PHE A 156 -31.43 -62.54 -41.59
CA PHE A 156 -30.59 -61.59 -42.31
C PHE A 156 -31.40 -60.88 -43.41
N SER A 157 -31.95 -59.71 -43.08
CA SER A 157 -32.57 -58.82 -44.06
C SER A 157 -31.52 -57.80 -44.48
N MET A 158 -31.22 -57.73 -45.78
CA MET A 158 -30.25 -56.78 -46.35
C MET A 158 -30.48 -55.33 -45.90
N GLN A 159 -31.74 -54.96 -45.65
CA GLN A 159 -32.09 -53.66 -45.10
C GLN A 159 -31.56 -53.45 -43.66
N MET A 160 -31.58 -54.48 -42.82
CA MET A 160 -31.03 -54.44 -41.46
C MET A 160 -29.51 -54.33 -41.47
N ASP A 161 -28.84 -55.04 -42.38
CA ASP A 161 -27.40 -54.95 -42.54
C ASP A 161 -26.96 -53.56 -43.02
N LEU A 162 -27.72 -52.95 -43.93
CA LEU A 162 -27.49 -51.57 -44.36
C LEU A 162 -27.68 -50.56 -43.22
N ILE A 163 -28.70 -50.73 -42.38
CA ILE A 163 -28.92 -49.85 -41.21
C ILE A 163 -27.79 -50.03 -40.18
N ARG A 164 -27.35 -51.27 -39.95
CA ARG A 164 -26.21 -51.59 -39.06
C ARG A 164 -24.93 -50.95 -39.57
N GLN A 165 -24.58 -51.16 -40.84
CA GLN A 165 -23.39 -50.59 -41.47
C GLN A 165 -23.42 -49.06 -41.43
N GLN A 166 -24.58 -48.44 -41.63
CA GLN A 166 -24.73 -46.99 -41.55
C GLN A 166 -24.46 -46.46 -40.14
N LEU A 167 -25.03 -47.10 -39.10
CA LEU A 167 -24.80 -46.69 -37.70
C LEU A 167 -23.35 -46.90 -37.27
N GLU A 168 -22.72 -47.98 -37.73
CA GLU A 168 -21.31 -48.25 -37.51
C GLU A 168 -20.42 -47.22 -38.21
N PHE A 169 -20.75 -46.83 -39.44
CA PHE A 169 -20.06 -45.77 -40.17
C PHE A 169 -20.15 -44.43 -39.44
N GLU A 170 -21.35 -44.05 -38.97
CA GLU A 170 -21.54 -42.83 -38.18
C GLU A 170 -20.75 -42.85 -36.86
N ALA A 171 -20.74 -44.00 -36.16
CA ALA A 171 -19.98 -44.16 -34.93
C ALA A 171 -18.46 -44.10 -35.18
N GLN A 172 -17.97 -44.69 -36.28
CA GLN A 172 -16.56 -44.58 -36.66
C GLN A 172 -16.20 -43.16 -37.06
N HIS A 173 -17.06 -42.48 -37.82
CA HIS A 173 -16.83 -41.10 -38.22
C HIS A 173 -16.72 -40.16 -37.01
N ILE A 174 -17.58 -40.32 -36.00
CA ILE A 174 -17.52 -39.56 -34.76
C ILE A 174 -16.23 -39.87 -33.98
N ARG A 175 -15.78 -41.14 -33.94
CA ARG A 175 -14.50 -41.52 -33.32
C ARG A 175 -13.31 -40.85 -34.02
N THR A 176 -13.26 -40.87 -35.35
CA THR A 176 -12.20 -40.21 -36.12
C THR A 176 -12.19 -38.69 -35.89
N LEU A 177 -13.34 -38.02 -35.93
CA LEU A 177 -13.42 -36.59 -35.64
C LEU A 177 -12.97 -36.25 -34.21
N MET A 178 -13.28 -37.12 -33.26
CA MET A 178 -12.86 -36.96 -31.86
C MET A 178 -11.34 -37.16 -31.72
N GLU A 179 -10.74 -38.10 -32.44
CA GLU A 179 -9.30 -38.34 -32.46
C GLU A 179 -8.53 -37.21 -33.17
N GLU A 180 -9.07 -36.65 -34.26
CA GLU A 180 -8.47 -35.47 -34.92
C GLU A 180 -8.49 -34.23 -34.02
N ARG A 181 -9.57 -34.05 -33.24
CA ARG A 181 -9.77 -32.91 -32.35
C ARG A 181 -8.98 -33.02 -31.05
N PHE A 182 -8.94 -34.20 -30.46
CA PHE A 182 -8.40 -34.40 -29.10
C PHE A 182 -7.22 -35.35 -29.04
N GLY A 183 -6.74 -35.92 -30.14
CA GLY A 183 -5.72 -36.96 -30.13
C GLY A 183 -6.29 -38.34 -29.79
N THR A 184 -5.43 -39.36 -29.83
CA THR A 184 -5.86 -40.75 -29.62
C THR A 184 -6.46 -40.97 -28.24
N THR A 185 -7.34 -41.98 -28.13
CA THR A 185 -7.99 -42.33 -26.86
C THR A 185 -6.97 -42.55 -25.73
N ASP A 186 -5.84 -43.20 -26.02
CA ASP A 186 -4.76 -43.43 -25.05
C ASP A 186 -4.08 -42.12 -24.59
N GLU A 187 -3.83 -41.18 -25.50
CA GLU A 187 -3.26 -39.86 -25.17
C GLU A 187 -4.23 -39.01 -24.33
N MET A 188 -5.53 -39.15 -24.55
CA MET A 188 -6.56 -38.50 -23.74
C MET A 188 -6.58 -39.05 -22.31
N VAL A 189 -6.50 -40.38 -22.15
CA VAL A 189 -6.45 -41.07 -20.85
C VAL A 189 -5.16 -40.73 -20.10
N GLN A 190 -4.00 -40.76 -20.78
CA GLN A 190 -2.72 -40.40 -20.18
C GLN A 190 -2.71 -38.94 -19.69
N ARG A 191 -3.23 -38.00 -20.49
CA ARG A 191 -3.34 -36.59 -20.07
C ARG A 191 -4.28 -36.42 -18.88
N ALA A 192 -5.38 -37.19 -18.79
CA ALA A 192 -6.27 -37.18 -17.61
C ALA A 192 -5.58 -37.73 -16.34
N GLN A 193 -4.79 -38.80 -16.47
CA GLN A 193 -4.01 -39.36 -15.37
C GLN A 193 -2.92 -38.39 -14.86
N VAL A 194 -2.23 -37.69 -15.78
CA VAL A 194 -1.24 -36.66 -15.40
C VAL A 194 -1.92 -35.49 -14.66
N ARG A 195 -3.13 -35.08 -15.08
CA ARG A 195 -3.90 -34.02 -14.41
C ARG A 195 -4.33 -34.40 -12.99
N THR A 196 -4.78 -35.63 -12.78
CA THR A 196 -5.15 -36.12 -11.43
C THR A 196 -3.93 -36.34 -10.54
N GLY A 197 -2.80 -36.80 -11.09
CA GLY A 197 -1.52 -36.92 -10.39
C GLY A 197 -0.98 -35.57 -9.92
N ARG A 198 -0.98 -34.55 -10.79
CA ARG A 198 -0.57 -33.18 -10.45
C ARG A 198 -1.47 -32.53 -9.39
N ARG A 199 -2.78 -32.81 -9.41
CA ARG A 199 -3.73 -32.32 -8.40
C ARG A 199 -3.38 -32.85 -7.00
N LYS A 200 -3.11 -34.15 -6.87
CA LYS A 200 -2.71 -34.80 -5.60
C LYS A 200 -1.36 -34.27 -5.07
N VAL A 201 -0.39 -34.02 -5.95
CA VAL A 201 0.91 -33.43 -5.56
C VAL A 201 0.72 -31.99 -5.08
N LYS A 202 -0.05 -31.17 -5.81
CA LYS A 202 -0.31 -29.77 -5.46
C LYS A 202 -1.05 -29.63 -4.12
N GLU A 203 -1.97 -30.53 -3.82
CA GLU A 203 -2.67 -30.59 -2.54
C GLU A 203 -1.74 -30.94 -1.37
N ARG A 204 -0.86 -31.93 -1.55
CA ARG A 204 0.17 -32.29 -0.57
C ARG A 204 1.16 -31.15 -0.33
N SER A 205 1.68 -30.52 -1.39
CA SER A 205 2.58 -29.37 -1.29
C SER A 205 1.91 -28.17 -0.59
N GLY A 206 0.63 -27.91 -0.86
CA GLY A 206 -0.14 -26.87 -0.18
C GLY A 206 -0.34 -27.14 1.31
N SER A 207 -0.58 -28.40 1.69
CA SER A 207 -0.70 -28.80 3.10
C SER A 207 0.64 -28.69 3.84
N VAL A 208 1.75 -29.06 3.20
CA VAL A 208 3.11 -28.91 3.74
C VAL A 208 3.48 -27.42 3.90
N ALA A 209 3.17 -26.58 2.93
CA ALA A 209 3.40 -25.14 3.00
C ALA A 209 2.63 -24.46 4.15
N LYS A 210 1.36 -24.85 4.37
CA LYS A 210 0.56 -24.37 5.51
C LYS A 210 1.18 -24.80 6.85
N SER A 211 1.64 -26.05 6.96
CA SER A 211 2.29 -26.58 8.16
C SER A 211 3.61 -25.86 8.47
N LEU A 212 4.45 -25.63 7.45
CA LEU A 212 5.69 -24.86 7.55
C LEU A 212 5.43 -23.40 7.98
N SER A 213 4.43 -22.73 7.39
CA SER A 213 4.04 -21.38 7.77
C SER A 213 3.62 -21.31 9.25
N LEU A 214 2.83 -22.28 9.72
CA LEU A 214 2.40 -22.36 11.11
C LEU A 214 3.60 -22.60 12.06
N SER A 215 4.53 -23.45 11.65
CA SER A 215 5.75 -23.77 12.40
C SER A 215 6.68 -22.55 12.53
N ILE A 216 6.87 -21.80 11.43
CA ILE A 216 7.65 -20.56 11.40
C ILE A 216 7.02 -19.51 12.30
N LYS A 217 5.69 -19.32 12.23
CA LYS A 217 4.96 -18.40 13.13
C LYS A 217 5.17 -18.79 14.59
N ARG A 218 5.03 -20.07 14.94
CA ARG A 218 5.28 -20.57 16.32
C ARG A 218 6.73 -20.37 16.77
N SER A 219 7.70 -20.54 15.87
CA SER A 219 9.12 -20.31 16.16
C SER A 219 9.41 -18.82 16.44
N ALA A 220 8.87 -17.93 15.62
CA ALA A 220 9.01 -16.48 15.80
C ALA A 220 8.41 -16.01 17.13
N VAL A 221 7.25 -16.53 17.53
CA VAL A 221 6.65 -16.24 18.84
C VAL A 221 7.54 -16.72 19.99
N ARG A 222 8.18 -17.90 19.86
CA ARG A 222 9.10 -18.42 20.89
C ARG A 222 10.37 -17.57 21.00
N GLN A 223 10.96 -17.16 19.88
CA GLN A 223 12.12 -16.26 19.90
C GLN A 223 11.78 -14.89 20.50
N PHE A 224 10.62 -14.33 20.16
CA PHE A 224 10.17 -13.06 20.73
C PHE A 224 9.96 -13.16 22.26
N LYS A 225 9.38 -14.26 22.75
CA LYS A 225 9.27 -14.53 24.19
C LYS A 225 10.63 -14.68 24.88
N SER A 226 11.65 -15.19 24.18
CA SER A 226 13.01 -15.36 24.74
C SER A 226 13.82 -14.05 24.81
N LEU A 227 13.46 -13.05 23.99
CA LEU A 227 14.10 -11.73 23.94
C LEU A 227 13.45 -10.72 24.90
N ALA A 228 12.33 -11.08 25.54
CA ALA A 228 11.71 -10.25 26.57
C ALA A 228 12.64 -10.18 27.82
N PRO A 229 12.91 -8.99 28.38
CA PRO A 229 13.84 -8.83 29.49
C PRO A 229 13.39 -9.64 30.71
N ARG A 230 14.30 -10.46 31.27
CA ARG A 230 14.10 -11.29 32.48
C ARG A 230 14.06 -10.46 33.77
N ASN A 231 13.59 -9.23 33.72
CA ASN A 231 13.31 -8.45 34.92
C ASN A 231 11.83 -8.64 35.20
N GLY A 232 11.49 -9.12 36.41
CA GLY A 232 10.24 -9.74 36.82
C GLY A 232 8.93 -8.94 36.72
N VAL A 233 8.82 -8.02 35.76
CA VAL A 233 7.62 -7.21 35.49
C VAL A 233 6.84 -7.75 34.27
N SER A 234 7.38 -8.69 33.50
CA SER A 234 6.79 -9.09 32.21
C SER A 234 5.88 -10.33 32.22
N SER A 235 5.67 -11.00 33.36
CA SER A 235 4.80 -12.20 33.43
C SER A 235 3.31 -11.84 33.31
N CYS A 236 2.89 -10.67 33.80
CA CYS A 236 1.48 -10.28 33.81
C CYS A 236 0.99 -9.69 32.48
N TYR A 237 1.87 -9.09 31.67
CA TYR A 237 1.46 -8.36 30.45
C TYR A 237 1.46 -9.21 29.18
N LEU A 238 2.15 -10.36 29.17
CA LEU A 238 2.19 -11.28 28.03
C LEU A 238 0.98 -12.22 27.95
N SER A 239 0.22 -12.38 29.03
CA SER A 239 -1.00 -13.22 29.07
C SER A 239 -2.24 -12.49 28.55
N GLN A 240 -2.18 -11.17 28.32
CA GLN A 240 -3.32 -10.36 27.87
C GLN A 240 -3.26 -9.99 26.36
N LEU A 241 -2.22 -10.41 25.64
CA LEU A 241 -1.99 -10.06 24.22
C LEU A 241 -2.24 -11.19 23.23
N LEU A 242 -2.81 -12.32 23.65
CA LEU A 242 -3.25 -13.40 22.77
C LEU A 242 -4.72 -13.74 23.07
N PRO A 243 -5.65 -13.60 22.11
CA PRO A 243 -6.99 -14.15 22.28
C PRO A 243 -6.93 -15.68 22.24
N THR A 244 -7.83 -16.31 22.99
CA THR A 244 -8.06 -17.76 23.00
C THR A 244 -8.54 -18.28 21.66
#